data_AF-A0A7W1UG06-F1
#
_entry.id   AF-A0A7W1UG06-F1
#
_cell.length_a   1.000
_cell.length_b   1.000
_cell.length_c   1.000
_cell.angle_alpha   90.00
_cell.angle_beta   90.00
_cell.angle_gamma   90.00
#
_symmetry.space_group_name_H-M   'P 1'
#
loop_
_entity.id
_entity.type
_entity.pdbx_description
1 polymer ?
#
loop_
_entity_poly.entity_id
_entity_poly.type
_entity_poly.pdbx_seq_one_letter_code
_entity_poly.pdbx_strand_id
1 'polypeptide(L)'
;AEERQVKLLQHVKRQIDQKVKKELESLGESGKNLSKISLTFEVQTGKDDKLFGSVTSKDVAERLAAQGVEVDRRKIHLPQPLKELGTFPVAIKLHRDVVPKISVTLVKKAAEEATPEGEIAKDQADEAVAE
;
A
#
# COMPACT_ATOMS: atom_id res chain seq x y z
N ALA A 1 -39.15 -0.29 32.37
CA ALA A 1 -39.22 -0.19 30.90
C ALA A 1 -37.85 0.12 30.28
N GLU A 2 -37.02 0.92 30.96
CA GLU A 2 -35.72 1.39 30.45
C GLU A 2 -34.64 0.29 30.32
N GLU A 3 -34.59 -0.72 31.19
CA GLU A 3 -33.57 -1.77 31.09
C GLU A 3 -33.64 -2.61 29.80
N ARG A 4 -34.85 -2.81 29.25
CA ARG A 4 -35.03 -3.49 27.96
C ARG A 4 -34.53 -2.61 26.80
N GLN A 5 -34.76 -1.31 26.88
CA GLN A 5 -34.25 -0.33 25.91
C GLN A 5 -32.71 -0.32 25.91
N VAL A 6 -32.09 -0.29 27.10
CA VAL A 6 -30.62 -0.28 27.24
C VAL A 6 -30.00 -1.58 26.70
N LYS A 7 -30.58 -2.74 27.00
CA LYS A 7 -30.10 -4.04 26.49
C LYS A 7 -30.21 -4.12 24.96
N LEU A 8 -31.29 -3.61 24.37
CA LEU A 8 -31.45 -3.55 22.92
C LEU A 8 -30.39 -2.64 22.28
N LEU A 9 -30.16 -1.46 22.84
CA LEU A 9 -29.13 -0.53 22.36
C LEU A 9 -27.73 -1.13 22.46
N GLN A 10 -27.40 -1.82 23.56
CA GLN A 10 -26.12 -2.51 23.73
C GLN A 10 -25.93 -3.64 22.71
N HIS A 11 -26.99 -4.41 22.44
CA HIS A 11 -26.95 -5.50 21.47
C HIS A 11 -26.73 -4.96 20.05
N VAL A 12 -27.46 -3.90 19.66
CA VAL A 12 -27.29 -3.24 18.36
C VAL A 12 -25.88 -2.66 18.22
N LYS A 13 -25.38 -1.97 19.25
CA LYS A 13 -24.03 -1.41 19.26
C LYS A 13 -22.97 -2.50 19.07
N ARG A 14 -23.07 -3.60 19.83
CA ARG A 14 -22.16 -4.74 19.72
C ARG A 14 -22.19 -5.38 18.32
N GLN A 15 -23.36 -5.48 17.69
CA GLN A 15 -23.47 -6.00 16.33
C GLN A 15 -22.82 -5.08 15.29
N ILE A 16 -23.00 -3.76 15.43
CA ILE A 16 -22.35 -2.77 14.55
C ILE A 16 -20.84 -2.84 14.72
N ASP A 17 -20.34 -2.84 15.96
CA ASP A 17 -18.91 -2.92 16.26
C ASP A 17 -18.28 -4.19 15.67
N GLN A 18 -18.98 -5.33 15.74
CA GLN A 18 -18.50 -6.58 15.15
C GLN A 18 -18.46 -6.54 13.62
N LYS A 19 -19.44 -5.90 12.97
CA LYS A 19 -19.44 -5.76 11.50
C LYS A 19 -18.30 -4.86 11.04
N VAL A 20 -18.13 -3.70 11.69
CA VAL A 20 -17.06 -2.74 11.38
C VAL A 20 -15.68 -3.38 11.57
N LYS A 21 -15.47 -4.15 12.65
CA LYS A 21 -14.21 -4.88 12.86
C LYS A 21 -13.91 -5.85 11.72
N LYS A 22 -14.87 -6.70 11.33
CA LYS A 22 -14.68 -7.66 10.23
C LYS A 22 -14.37 -6.97 8.90
N GLU A 23 -15.05 -5.86 8.62
CA GLU A 23 -14.77 -5.06 7.41
C GLU A 23 -13.35 -4.48 7.47
N LEU A 24 -12.93 -3.90 8.59
CA LEU A 24 -11.58 -3.39 8.79
C LEU A 24 -10.51 -4.48 8.68
N GLU A 25 -10.76 -5.67 9.22
CA GLU A 25 -9.86 -6.81 9.14
C GLU A 25 -9.67 -7.26 7.68
N SER A 26 -10.77 -7.48 6.94
CA SER A 26 -10.72 -7.88 5.52
C SER A 26 -10.03 -6.84 4.62
N LEU A 27 -10.24 -5.55 4.91
CA LEU A 27 -9.57 -4.45 4.24
C LEU A 27 -8.08 -4.41 4.61
N GLY A 28 -7.74 -4.67 5.87
CA GLY A 28 -6.37 -4.73 6.37
C GLY A 28 -5.57 -5.86 5.72
N GLU A 29 -6.17 -7.05 5.58
CA GLU A 29 -5.57 -8.18 4.86
C GLU A 29 -5.31 -7.84 3.39
N SER A 30 -6.31 -7.23 2.73
CA SER A 30 -6.15 -6.74 1.35
C SER A 30 -5.01 -5.72 1.26
N GLY A 31 -4.93 -4.77 2.21
CA GLY A 31 -3.84 -3.80 2.28
C GLY A 31 -2.46 -4.44 2.46
N LYS A 32 -2.34 -5.45 3.33
CA LYS A 32 -1.08 -6.19 3.54
C LYS A 32 -0.61 -6.90 2.26
N ASN A 33 -1.53 -7.48 1.50
CA ASN A 33 -1.18 -8.10 0.21
C ASN A 33 -0.66 -7.07 -0.79
N LEU A 34 -1.20 -5.86 -0.77
CA LEU A 34 -0.74 -4.77 -1.64
C LEU A 34 0.62 -4.21 -1.24
N SER A 35 0.91 -4.10 0.05
CA SER A 35 2.23 -3.63 0.52
C SER A 35 3.38 -4.60 0.18
N LYS A 36 3.09 -5.87 -0.11
CA LYS A 36 4.09 -6.86 -0.55
C LYS A 36 4.46 -6.73 -2.02
N ILE A 37 3.65 -6.01 -2.80
CA ILE A 37 3.91 -5.80 -4.22
C ILE A 37 4.99 -4.74 -4.34
N SER A 38 6.07 -5.06 -5.06
CA SER A 38 7.08 -4.11 -5.50
C SER A 38 6.93 -3.88 -7.00
N LEU A 39 7.08 -2.63 -7.44
CA LEU A 39 6.98 -2.28 -8.85
C LEU A 39 8.32 -1.77 -9.35
N THR A 40 8.89 -2.47 -10.33
CA THR A 40 10.10 -2.04 -11.02
C THR A 40 9.73 -1.36 -12.33
N PHE A 41 10.26 -0.16 -12.53
CA PHE A 41 10.09 0.64 -13.74
C PHE A 41 11.45 0.84 -14.41
N GLU A 42 11.58 0.35 -15.64
CA GLU A 42 12.77 0.56 -16.47
C GLU A 42 12.62 1.87 -17.24
N VAL A 43 13.49 2.83 -16.94
CA VAL A 43 13.43 4.18 -17.50
C VAL A 43 14.79 4.60 -18.07
N GLN A 44 14.77 5.38 -19.15
CA GLN A 44 15.99 5.98 -19.68
C GLN A 44 16.34 7.23 -18.87
N THR A 45 17.59 7.28 -18.40
CA THR A 45 18.10 8.40 -17.61
C THR A 45 19.19 9.16 -18.33
N GLY A 46 19.21 10.47 -18.09
CA GLY A 46 20.21 11.39 -18.59
C GLY A 46 21.50 11.38 -17.77
N LYS A 47 22.36 12.35 -18.08
CA LYS A 47 23.73 12.45 -17.56
C LYS A 47 23.82 12.86 -16.07
N ASP A 48 22.70 13.24 -15.47
CA ASP A 48 22.59 13.78 -14.09
C ASP A 48 21.57 13.00 -13.24
N ASP A 49 21.38 11.69 -13.50
CA ASP A 49 20.36 10.83 -12.85
C ASP A 49 18.91 11.31 -12.99
N LYS A 50 18.71 12.37 -13.76
CA LYS A 50 17.41 12.87 -14.18
C LYS A 50 16.81 11.94 -15.22
N LEU A 51 15.61 11.45 -14.96
CA LEU A 51 14.81 10.75 -15.95
C LEU A 51 14.53 11.68 -17.15
N PHE A 52 14.60 11.12 -18.36
CA PHE A 52 14.11 11.81 -19.56
C PHE A 52 12.58 11.98 -19.56
N GLY A 53 11.87 11.21 -18.73
CA GLY A 53 10.42 11.28 -18.52
C GLY A 53 10.04 11.69 -17.08
N SER A 54 8.74 11.66 -16.80
CA SER A 54 8.20 11.80 -15.44
C SER A 54 7.35 10.59 -15.14
N VAL A 55 7.65 9.85 -14.07
CA VAL A 55 6.77 8.78 -13.60
C VAL A 55 5.70 9.42 -12.73
N THR A 56 4.45 9.31 -13.17
CA THR A 56 3.30 9.91 -12.51
C THR A 56 2.41 8.86 -11.88
N SER A 57 1.42 9.29 -11.09
CA SER A 57 0.41 8.38 -10.54
C SER A 57 -0.33 7.56 -11.60
N LYS A 58 -0.37 8.03 -12.86
CA LYS A 58 -0.98 7.30 -13.98
C LYS A 58 -0.17 6.05 -14.35
N ASP A 59 1.14 6.19 -14.51
CA ASP A 59 2.04 5.07 -14.82
C ASP A 59 2.04 4.02 -13.70
N VAL A 60 1.98 4.48 -12.44
CA VAL A 60 1.85 3.60 -11.27
C VAL A 60 0.52 2.84 -11.30
N ALA A 61 -0.59 3.51 -11.59
CA ALA A 61 -1.91 2.86 -11.70
C ALA A 61 -1.94 1.81 -12.83
N GLU A 62 -1.37 2.12 -14.00
CA GLU A 62 -1.31 1.18 -15.13
C GLU A 62 -0.46 -0.04 -14.80
N ARG A 63 0.68 0.14 -14.11
CA ARG A 63 1.53 -0.97 -13.70
C ARG A 63 0.90 -1.83 -12.62
N LEU A 64 0.16 -1.23 -11.69
CA LEU A 64 -0.65 -1.96 -10.70
C LEU A 64 -1.77 -2.75 -11.36
N ALA A 65 -2.46 -2.16 -12.33
CA ALA A 65 -3.50 -2.84 -13.09
C ALA A 65 -2.93 -4.05 -13.85
N ALA A 66 -1.72 -3.92 -14.41
CA ALA A 66 -1.02 -5.04 -15.05
C ALA A 66 -0.65 -6.19 -14.09
N GLN A 67 -0.50 -5.91 -12.79
CA GLN A 67 -0.31 -6.91 -11.73
C GLN A 67 -1.64 -7.47 -11.19
N GLY A 68 -2.78 -7.07 -11.76
CA GLY A 68 -4.11 -7.53 -11.34
C GLY A 68 -4.71 -6.74 -10.18
N VAL A 69 -4.12 -5.60 -9.81
CA VAL A 69 -4.67 -4.70 -8.79
C VAL A 69 -5.20 -3.43 -9.43
N GLU A 70 -6.52 -3.32 -9.51
CA GLU A 70 -7.16 -2.13 -10.05
C GLU A 70 -7.22 -1.01 -8.99
N VAL A 71 -6.32 -0.03 -9.10
CA VAL A 71 -6.27 1.15 -8.24
C VAL A 71 -6.52 2.42 -9.05
N ASP A 72 -7.51 3.20 -8.62
CA ASP A 72 -7.80 4.50 -9.22
C ASP A 72 -6.69 5.51 -8.86
N ARG A 73 -6.24 6.30 -9.84
CA ARG A 73 -5.24 7.38 -9.70
C ARG A 73 -5.56 8.36 -8.56
N ARG A 74 -6.83 8.56 -8.21
CA ARG A 74 -7.25 9.45 -7.10
C ARG A 74 -6.87 8.90 -5.72
N LYS A 75 -6.67 7.59 -5.62
CA LYS A 75 -6.28 6.90 -4.38
C LYS A 75 -4.77 6.87 -4.19
N ILE A 76 -4.00 7.13 -5.24
CA ILE A 76 -2.53 7.11 -5.22
C ILE A 76 -2.03 8.48 -4.73
N HIS A 77 -1.46 8.51 -3.53
CA HIS A 77 -0.85 9.71 -2.98
C HIS A 77 0.61 9.79 -3.42
N LEU A 78 0.86 10.56 -4.48
CA LEU A 78 2.19 10.88 -4.98
C LEU A 78 2.32 12.42 -5.04
N PRO A 79 2.92 13.07 -4.02
CA PRO A 79 2.98 14.53 -3.95
C PRO A 79 3.96 15.14 -4.95
N GLN A 80 4.98 14.38 -5.37
CA GLN A 80 5.95 14.82 -6.36
C GLN A 80 6.16 13.73 -7.42
N PRO A 81 6.14 14.08 -8.72
CA PRO A 81 6.47 13.14 -9.79
C PRO A 81 7.94 12.70 -9.64
N LEU A 82 8.20 11.41 -9.87
CA LEU A 82 9.53 10.84 -9.72
C LEU A 82 10.37 11.19 -10.96
N LYS A 83 11.46 11.92 -10.72
CA LYS A 83 12.42 12.37 -11.75
C LYS A 83 13.83 11.83 -11.54
N GLU A 84 14.04 11.04 -10.50
CA GLU A 84 15.33 10.48 -10.11
C GLU A 84 15.22 8.96 -10.04
N LEU A 85 16.35 8.27 -10.23
CA LEU A 85 16.46 6.85 -9.97
C LEU A 85 16.46 6.57 -8.47
N GLY A 86 15.89 5.43 -8.10
CA GLY A 86 15.84 5.02 -6.70
C GLY A 86 14.56 4.28 -6.34
N THR A 87 14.46 3.95 -5.05
CA THR A 87 13.30 3.30 -4.46
C THR A 87 12.48 4.33 -3.71
N PHE A 88 11.23 4.51 -4.12
CA PHE A 88 10.30 5.48 -3.55
C PHE A 88 9.06 4.76 -3.00
N PRO A 89 8.71 4.97 -1.72
CA PRO A 89 7.47 4.43 -1.17
C PRO A 89 6.27 5.28 -1.60
N VAL A 90 5.28 4.64 -2.26
CA VAL A 90 4.04 5.29 -2.72
C VAL A 90 2.88 4.80 -1.87
N ALA A 91 2.14 5.73 -1.26
CA ALA A 91 0.99 5.41 -0.41
C ALA A 91 -0.30 5.33 -1.24
N ILE A 92 -1.07 4.25 -1.05
CA ILE A 92 -2.36 4.05 -1.72
C ILE A 92 -3.46 4.07 -0.68
N LYS A 93 -4.38 5.03 -0.80
CA LYS A 93 -5.50 5.21 0.11
C LYS A 93 -6.72 4.43 -0.38
N LEU A 94 -6.83 3.16 0.02
CA LEU A 94 -8.01 2.33 -0.28
C LEU A 94 -9.21 2.72 0.56
N HIS A 95 -8.99 2.86 1.88
CA HIS A 95 -10.03 3.21 2.84
C HIS A 95 -9.52 4.16 3.92
N ARG A 96 -10.42 4.66 4.79
CA ARG A 96 -10.10 5.66 5.83
C ARG A 96 -8.99 5.19 6.77
N ASP A 97 -8.98 3.90 7.09
CA ASP A 97 -8.07 3.30 8.06
C ASP A 97 -6.97 2.42 7.42
N VAL A 98 -7.04 2.18 6.10
CA VAL A 98 -6.12 1.28 5.40
C VAL A 98 -5.42 2.02 4.26
N VAL A 99 -4.14 2.33 4.50
CA VAL A 99 -3.24 3.03 3.57
C VAL A 99 -1.98 2.18 3.35
N PRO A 100 -2.03 1.14 2.50
CA PRO A 100 -0.83 0.39 2.13
C PRO A 100 0.20 1.26 1.43
N LYS A 101 1.47 0.90 1.59
CA LYS A 101 2.62 1.55 0.94
C LYS A 101 3.27 0.54 0.01
N ILE A 102 3.48 0.93 -1.24
CA ILE A 102 4.10 0.11 -2.27
C ILE A 102 5.49 0.66 -2.56
N SER A 103 6.48 -0.21 -2.70
CA SER A 103 7.83 0.17 -3.12
C SER A 103 7.87 0.28 -4.64
N VAL A 104 8.17 1.49 -5.14
CA VAL A 104 8.39 1.75 -6.56
C VAL A 104 9.88 1.94 -6.78
N THR A 105 10.50 1.04 -7.53
CA THR A 105 11.93 1.08 -7.85
C THR A 105 12.11 1.50 -9.30
N LEU A 106 12.86 2.57 -9.51
CA LEU A 106 13.23 3.07 -10.83
C LEU A 106 14.64 2.60 -11.16
N VAL A 107 14.77 1.80 -12.21
CA VAL A 107 16.05 1.26 -12.71
C VAL A 107 16.36 1.84 -14.09
N LYS A 108 17.64 2.08 -14.33
CA LYS A 108 18.11 2.54 -15.65
C LYS A 108 17.93 1.41 -16.65
N LYS A 109 17.37 1.72 -17.82
CA LYS A 109 17.34 0.81 -18.97
C LYS A 109 18.76 0.68 -19.57
N ALA A 110 19.60 -0.11 -18.92
CA ALA A 110 20.86 -0.63 -19.45
C ALA A 110 20.85 -2.14 -19.19
N ALA A 111 21.29 -2.91 -20.18
CA ALA A 111 21.24 -4.37 -20.13
C ALA A 111 21.91 -4.93 -18.87
N GLU A 112 21.23 -5.90 -18.28
CA GLU A 112 21.66 -6.91 -17.31
C GLU A 112 21.84 -6.54 -15.83
N GLU A 113 21.25 -7.43 -15.03
CA GLU A 113 21.46 -7.74 -13.61
C GLU A 113 21.13 -6.67 -12.56
N ALA A 114 19.89 -6.75 -12.06
CA ALA A 114 19.67 -6.82 -10.63
C ALA A 114 18.29 -7.47 -10.39
N THR A 115 18.30 -8.69 -9.88
CA THR A 115 17.30 -9.19 -8.95
C THR A 115 17.57 -8.52 -7.61
N PRO A 116 16.80 -7.50 -7.17
CA PRO A 116 16.81 -7.14 -5.77
C PRO A 116 15.81 -8.04 -5.05
N GLU A 117 16.39 -8.93 -4.27
CA GLU A 117 15.78 -9.62 -3.16
C GLU A 117 14.79 -8.71 -2.45
N GLY A 118 13.55 -9.19 -2.30
CA GLY A 118 12.56 -8.60 -1.43
C GLY A 118 13.08 -8.68 0.00
N GLU A 119 13.72 -7.62 0.47
CA GLU A 119 14.02 -7.40 1.87
C GLU A 119 12.68 -7.22 2.62
N ILE A 120 12.15 -8.35 3.10
CA ILE A 120 11.18 -8.42 4.17
C ILE A 120 11.87 -8.00 5.47
N ALA A 121 11.99 -6.70 5.71
CA ALA A 121 12.44 -6.18 7.00
C ALA A 121 11.54 -5.06 7.51
N LYS A 122 10.50 -5.46 8.27
CA LYS A 122 9.97 -4.81 9.48
C LYS A 122 8.72 -5.56 9.91
N ASP A 123 8.47 -5.91 11.16
CA ASP A 123 9.06 -5.46 12.42
C ASP A 123 8.40 -6.32 13.51
N GLN A 124 9.16 -6.64 14.56
CA GLN A 124 8.70 -6.68 15.95
C GLN A 124 7.38 -7.40 16.26
N ALA A 125 7.50 -8.67 16.66
CA ALA A 125 6.60 -9.24 17.66
C ALA A 125 7.19 -8.92 19.04
N ASP A 126 6.62 -7.90 19.66
CA ASP A 126 6.73 -7.60 21.08
C ASP A 126 6.07 -8.73 21.89
N GLU A 127 6.83 -9.23 22.88
CA GLU A 127 6.42 -9.69 24.21
C GLU A 127 5.12 -10.51 24.38
N ALA A 128 5.25 -11.76 24.88
CA ALA A 128 4.63 -12.19 26.14
C ALA A 128 4.96 -13.65 26.55
N VAL A 129 5.16 -13.81 27.87
CA VAL A 129 4.75 -14.92 28.78
C VAL A 129 5.85 -15.81 29.41
N ALA A 130 6.08 -15.49 30.69
CA ALA A 130 6.29 -16.35 31.88
C ALA A 130 7.62 -17.07 32.11
N GLU A 131 8.33 -16.65 33.17
CA GLU A 131 8.21 -17.29 34.50
C GLU A 131 8.22 -16.21 35.61
#